data_AF-A0A7J4L3K8-F1
#
_entry.id   AF-A0A7J4L3K8-F1
#
_cell.length_a   1.000
_cell.length_b   1.000
_cell.length_c   1.000
_cell.angle_alpha   90.00
_cell.angle_beta   90.00
_cell.angle_gamma   90.00
#
_symmetry.space_group_name_H-M   'P 1'
#
loop_
_entity.id
_entity.type
_entity.pdbx_description
1 polymer ?
#
loop_
_entity_poly.entity_id
_entity_poly.type
_entity_poly.pdbx_seq_one_letter_code
_entity_poly.pdbx_strand_id
1 'polypeptide(L)'
;MARPRKSEYLLEQIIVSEEDISNTFKSEWAANQAIRFFSERGILPLTYASPSIIPLTLLGCYSYFSGKLTCILDVCPPRIQGSICGTDPSFRDLREYWTGELGLEFTDSRTERVFGKHGNDHTRMLFCMGFHVNSQYTAHARATKAVLGSSLPAYLTGPLERFKRLEPNSQKRIKRLWGDVLNAWFDTRSGADEKRGIACQVHLMPQPDEERMKKEAGYFIAAINLLYPDVGIDEKSIIFQDAQKKGGKNVYALIYFTPENMLGFMQHPSAPVRLRYERNPVFSFEGRWK
;
A
#
# COMPACT_ATOMS: atom_id res chain seq x y z
N MET A 1 -18.49 -14.09 -34.16
CA MET A 1 -18.16 -13.09 -33.13
C MET A 1 -17.03 -13.66 -32.28
N ALA A 2 -15.85 -13.05 -32.28
CA ALA A 2 -14.74 -13.52 -31.46
C ALA A 2 -15.09 -13.32 -29.99
N ARG A 3 -14.93 -14.36 -29.16
CA ARG A 3 -15.10 -14.23 -27.71
C ARG A 3 -14.09 -13.20 -27.19
N PRO A 4 -14.51 -12.21 -26.37
CA PRO A 4 -13.58 -11.29 -25.72
C PRO A 4 -12.51 -12.11 -25.00
N ARG A 5 -11.23 -11.76 -25.18
CA ARG A 5 -10.16 -12.46 -24.46
C ARG A 5 -10.38 -12.18 -22.97
N LYS A 6 -10.19 -13.19 -22.09
CA LYS A 6 -10.29 -13.10 -20.60
C LYS A 6 -9.59 -11.88 -19.96
N SER A 7 -8.74 -11.18 -20.70
CA SER A 7 -8.05 -9.94 -20.31
C SER A 7 -8.93 -8.67 -20.24
N GLU A 8 -10.16 -8.67 -20.77
CA GLU A 8 -10.98 -7.44 -20.86
C GLU A 8 -11.91 -7.23 -19.64
N TYR A 9 -12.49 -8.30 -19.09
CA TYR A 9 -13.38 -8.25 -17.91
C TYR A 9 -12.61 -8.27 -16.59
N LEU A 10 -11.82 -7.23 -16.33
CA LEU A 10 -11.04 -7.12 -15.09
C LEU A 10 -11.93 -7.16 -13.83
N LEU A 11 -13.11 -6.52 -13.88
CA LEU A 11 -14.00 -6.38 -12.73
C LEU A 11 -14.44 -7.71 -12.12
N GLU A 12 -14.61 -8.74 -12.95
CA GLU A 12 -15.03 -10.09 -12.55
C GLU A 12 -13.86 -11.00 -12.14
N GLN A 13 -12.62 -10.55 -12.35
CA GLN A 13 -11.46 -11.35 -12.00
C GLN A 13 -11.38 -11.51 -10.48
N ILE A 14 -11.36 -12.77 -10.05
CA ILE A 14 -11.14 -13.16 -8.66
C ILE A 14 -9.67 -12.89 -8.31
N ILE A 15 -9.49 -12.14 -7.23
CA ILE A 15 -8.20 -11.84 -6.59
C ILE A 15 -7.95 -12.82 -5.46
N VAL A 16 -8.98 -13.13 -4.66
CA VAL A 16 -8.93 -14.13 -3.59
C VAL A 16 -10.22 -14.96 -3.60
N SER A 17 -10.06 -16.28 -3.66
CA SER A 17 -11.12 -17.27 -3.55
C SER A 17 -11.23 -17.85 -2.14
N GLU A 18 -12.31 -18.60 -1.87
CA GLU A 18 -12.44 -19.37 -0.63
C GLU A 18 -11.37 -20.46 -0.50
N GLU A 19 -10.95 -21.03 -1.63
CA GLU A 19 -9.89 -22.04 -1.69
C GLU A 19 -8.55 -21.43 -1.27
N ASP A 20 -8.22 -20.23 -1.78
CA ASP A 20 -7.00 -19.50 -1.39
C ASP A 20 -6.96 -19.30 0.13
N ILE A 21 -8.07 -18.87 0.73
CA ILE A 21 -8.17 -18.67 2.19
C ILE A 21 -8.02 -20.00 2.92
N SER A 22 -8.74 -21.05 2.50
CA SER A 22 -8.65 -22.39 3.08
C SER A 22 -7.21 -22.89 3.15
N ASN A 23 -6.46 -22.73 2.06
CA ASN A 23 -5.08 -23.16 1.92
C ASN A 23 -4.11 -22.44 2.87
N THR A 24 -4.52 -21.32 3.47
CA THR A 24 -3.69 -20.66 4.48
C THR A 24 -3.80 -21.31 5.86
N PHE A 25 -4.89 -22.04 6.17
CA PHE A 25 -5.11 -22.65 7.48
C PHE A 25 -4.72 -24.12 7.51
N LYS A 26 -4.19 -24.57 8.66
CA LYS A 26 -3.99 -26.01 8.93
C LYS A 26 -5.26 -26.72 9.40
N SER A 27 -6.20 -25.97 9.98
CA SER A 27 -7.46 -26.49 10.54
C SER A 27 -8.62 -26.12 9.63
N GLU A 28 -9.33 -27.14 9.15
CA GLU A 28 -10.52 -26.98 8.31
C GLU A 28 -11.62 -26.20 9.03
N TRP A 29 -11.85 -26.50 10.33
CA TRP A 29 -12.82 -25.74 11.12
C TRP A 29 -12.47 -24.24 11.18
N ALA A 30 -11.18 -23.91 11.39
CA ALA A 30 -10.74 -22.52 11.44
C ALA A 30 -10.86 -21.83 10.07
N ALA A 31 -10.51 -22.52 8.98
CA ALA A 31 -10.74 -22.05 7.61
C ALA A 31 -12.23 -21.73 7.39
N ASN A 32 -13.12 -22.66 7.75
CA ASN A 32 -14.56 -22.50 7.57
C ASN A 32 -15.12 -21.32 8.39
N GLN A 33 -14.61 -21.06 9.59
CA GLN A 33 -14.99 -19.86 10.36
C GLN A 33 -14.54 -18.57 9.66
N ALA A 34 -13.32 -18.52 9.13
CA ALA A 34 -12.81 -17.34 8.42
C ALA A 34 -13.57 -17.10 7.10
N ILE A 35 -13.82 -18.16 6.32
CA ILE A 35 -14.60 -18.09 5.08
C ILE A 35 -16.02 -17.61 5.37
N ARG A 36 -16.67 -18.17 6.38
CA ARG A 36 -18.01 -17.74 6.80
C ARG A 36 -18.01 -16.26 7.18
N PHE A 37 -17.05 -15.81 7.99
CA PHE A 37 -16.92 -14.41 8.38
C PHE A 37 -16.82 -13.46 7.17
N PHE A 38 -15.98 -13.79 6.19
CA PHE A 38 -15.80 -12.98 4.99
C PHE A 38 -17.01 -13.05 4.05
N SER A 39 -17.64 -14.22 3.90
CA SER A 39 -18.78 -14.43 3.00
C SER A 39 -20.03 -13.73 3.51
N GLU A 40 -20.32 -13.80 4.81
CA GLU A 40 -21.44 -13.07 5.45
C GLU A 40 -21.31 -11.54 5.29
N ARG A 41 -20.10 -11.04 5.01
CA ARG A 41 -19.81 -9.61 4.75
C ARG A 41 -19.70 -9.26 3.27
N GLY A 42 -19.91 -10.22 2.37
CA GLY A 42 -19.74 -10.01 0.93
C GLY A 42 -18.31 -9.66 0.52
N ILE A 43 -17.30 -10.09 1.30
CA ILE A 43 -15.88 -9.89 0.97
C ILE A 43 -15.39 -10.98 0.02
N LEU A 44 -15.80 -12.23 0.25
CA LEU A 44 -15.46 -13.37 -0.62
C LEU A 44 -16.61 -13.69 -1.60
N PRO A 45 -16.28 -14.11 -2.84
CA PRO A 45 -14.96 -14.02 -3.46
C PRO A 45 -14.52 -12.56 -3.67
N LEU A 46 -13.25 -12.26 -3.40
CA LEU A 46 -12.73 -10.92 -3.58
C LEU A 46 -12.42 -10.71 -5.07
N THR A 47 -13.06 -9.72 -5.68
CA THR A 47 -12.85 -9.34 -7.08
C THR A 47 -12.45 -7.87 -7.18
N TYR A 48 -12.10 -7.40 -8.39
CA TYR A 48 -11.91 -5.97 -8.61
C TYR A 48 -13.20 -5.17 -8.42
N ALA A 49 -14.38 -5.75 -8.64
CA ALA A 49 -15.66 -5.10 -8.39
C ALA A 49 -16.02 -4.99 -6.90
N SER A 50 -15.53 -5.92 -6.06
CA SER A 50 -15.88 -5.99 -4.64
C SER A 50 -15.59 -4.67 -3.92
N PRO A 51 -16.55 -4.03 -3.23
CA PRO A 51 -16.33 -2.78 -2.51
C PRO A 51 -15.16 -2.85 -1.51
N SER A 52 -15.03 -4.01 -0.85
CA SER A 52 -14.01 -4.32 0.16
C SER A 52 -12.57 -4.33 -0.34
N ILE A 53 -12.33 -4.41 -1.66
CA ILE A 53 -10.95 -4.38 -2.19
C ILE A 53 -10.21 -3.10 -1.80
N ILE A 54 -10.89 -1.95 -1.77
CA ILE A 54 -10.26 -0.67 -1.42
C ILE A 54 -9.81 -0.66 0.05
N PRO A 55 -10.69 -0.89 1.05
CA PRO A 55 -10.27 -0.91 2.44
C PRO A 55 -9.23 -2.00 2.72
N LEU A 56 -9.30 -3.16 2.06
CA LEU A 56 -8.27 -4.21 2.17
C LEU A 56 -6.93 -3.80 1.55
N THR A 57 -6.93 -3.18 0.37
CA THR A 57 -5.72 -2.64 -0.27
C THR A 57 -5.08 -1.58 0.63
N LEU A 58 -5.87 -0.66 1.20
CA LEU A 58 -5.37 0.33 2.14
C LEU A 58 -4.78 -0.32 3.40
N LEU A 59 -5.50 -1.27 4.02
CA LEU A 59 -4.99 -2.02 5.17
C LEU A 59 -3.66 -2.70 4.85
N GLY A 60 -3.58 -3.34 3.68
CA GLY A 60 -2.38 -3.93 3.12
C GLY A 60 -1.25 -2.91 2.97
N CYS A 61 -1.48 -1.80 2.26
CA CYS A 61 -0.50 -0.74 2.05
C CYS A 61 0.01 -0.12 3.36
N TYR A 62 -0.87 0.19 4.32
CA TYR A 62 -0.43 0.70 5.62
C TYR A 62 0.37 -0.35 6.40
N SER A 63 0.00 -1.62 6.34
CA SER A 63 0.80 -2.74 6.89
C SER A 63 2.13 -2.94 6.18
N TYR A 64 2.16 -2.69 4.88
CA TYR A 64 3.29 -2.98 4.02
C TYR A 64 4.31 -1.84 3.96
N PHE A 65 3.87 -0.58 4.02
CA PHE A 65 4.72 0.62 3.86
C PHE A 65 5.13 1.24 5.19
N SER A 66 4.20 1.35 6.14
CA SER A 66 4.45 2.13 7.36
C SER A 66 5.34 1.41 8.36
N GLY A 67 5.33 0.07 8.36
CA GLY A 67 5.90 -0.74 9.43
C GLY A 67 5.27 -0.50 10.81
N LYS A 68 4.16 0.26 10.89
CA LYS A 68 3.35 0.54 12.10
C LYS A 68 2.22 -0.49 12.29
N LEU A 69 1.96 -1.31 11.28
CA LEU A 69 1.04 -2.44 11.35
C LEU A 69 1.83 -3.70 11.01
N THR A 70 1.95 -4.63 11.97
CA THR A 70 2.76 -5.85 11.80
C THR A 70 1.83 -7.07 11.78
N CYS A 71 1.78 -7.80 10.66
CA CYS A 71 1.03 -9.06 10.63
C CYS A 71 1.95 -10.26 10.76
N ILE A 72 1.78 -11.01 11.86
CA ILE A 72 2.69 -12.07 12.28
C ILE A 72 2.04 -13.43 11.98
N LEU A 73 2.56 -14.11 10.95
CA LEU A 73 2.05 -15.40 10.49
C LEU A 73 2.57 -16.62 11.30
N ASP A 74 3.69 -16.45 12.01
CA ASP A 74 4.45 -17.58 12.61
C ASP A 74 4.16 -17.85 14.09
N VAL A 75 3.20 -17.15 14.71
CA VAL A 75 2.76 -17.45 16.09
C VAL A 75 1.57 -18.39 16.03
N CYS A 76 1.37 -19.22 17.06
CA CYS A 76 0.15 -20.01 17.22
C CYS A 76 -0.69 -19.43 18.37
N PRO A 77 -1.87 -18.84 18.10
CA PRO A 77 -2.45 -18.58 16.78
C PRO A 77 -1.74 -17.43 16.05
N PRO A 78 -1.76 -17.39 14.71
CA PRO A 78 -1.22 -16.26 13.96
C PRO A 78 -1.99 -14.99 14.32
N ARG A 79 -1.31 -13.85 14.42
CA ARG A 79 -1.89 -12.59 14.91
C ARG A 79 -1.42 -11.44 14.04
N ILE A 80 -2.32 -10.52 13.67
CA ILE A 80 -1.86 -9.15 13.43
C ILE A 80 -1.64 -8.51 14.80
N GLN A 81 -0.40 -8.11 15.08
CA GLN A 81 -0.12 -7.17 16.15
C GLN A 81 0.16 -5.82 15.51
N GLY A 82 -0.80 -4.90 15.61
CA GLY A 82 -0.53 -3.51 15.34
C GLY A 82 0.40 -2.97 16.43
N SER A 83 1.68 -2.77 16.13
CA SER A 83 2.42 -1.77 16.90
C SER A 83 2.03 -0.41 16.34
N ILE A 84 0.77 -0.01 16.59
CA ILE A 84 0.29 1.32 16.26
C ILE A 84 0.95 2.27 17.28
N CYS A 85 2.25 2.49 17.12
CA CYS A 85 2.98 3.53 17.81
C CYS A 85 2.58 4.85 17.17
N GLY A 86 1.57 5.49 17.76
CA GLY A 86 1.20 6.84 17.37
C GLY A 86 -0.12 7.31 17.97
N THR A 87 -0.08 8.51 18.51
CA THR A 87 -1.24 9.36 18.81
C THR A 87 -1.70 10.15 17.57
N ASP A 88 -1.35 9.68 16.37
CA ASP A 88 -1.64 10.37 15.10
C ASP A 88 -3.16 10.35 14.81
N PRO A 89 -3.82 11.53 14.74
CA PRO A 89 -5.26 11.62 14.48
C PRO A 89 -5.68 10.95 13.17
N SER A 90 -4.85 11.01 12.12
CA SER A 90 -5.14 10.37 10.83
C SER A 90 -5.32 8.86 10.93
N PHE A 91 -4.64 8.24 11.89
CA PHE A 91 -4.70 6.80 12.13
C PHE A 91 -5.98 6.39 12.89
N ARG A 92 -6.56 7.28 13.69
CA ARG A 92 -7.85 7.03 14.34
C ARG A 92 -8.95 6.89 13.31
N ASP A 93 -9.00 7.79 12.33
CA ASP A 93 -9.99 7.77 11.26
C ASP A 93 -9.87 6.50 10.41
N LEU A 94 -8.64 6.06 10.11
CA LEU A 94 -8.39 4.79 9.41
C LEU A 94 -8.86 3.55 10.20
N ARG A 95 -8.69 3.57 11.53
CA ARG A 95 -9.17 2.49 12.39
C ARG A 95 -10.69 2.40 12.33
N GLU A 96 -11.39 3.51 12.54
CA GLU A 96 -12.86 3.56 12.48
C GLU A 96 -13.36 3.12 11.11
N TYR A 97 -12.69 3.55 10.04
CA TYR A 97 -12.97 3.11 8.68
C TYR A 97 -12.82 1.59 8.51
N TRP A 98 -11.71 0.97 8.95
CA TRP A 98 -11.55 -0.49 8.84
C TRP A 98 -12.50 -1.26 9.75
N THR A 99 -12.85 -0.73 10.92
CA THR A 99 -13.87 -1.34 11.77
C THR A 99 -15.24 -1.33 11.08
N GLY A 100 -15.63 -0.21 10.46
CA GLY A 100 -16.89 -0.10 9.73
C GLY A 100 -16.95 -0.95 8.47
N GLU A 101 -15.92 -0.86 7.62
CA GLU A 101 -15.91 -1.48 6.29
C GLU A 101 -15.52 -2.96 6.29
N LEU A 102 -14.67 -3.39 7.23
CA LEU A 102 -14.12 -4.75 7.27
C LEU A 102 -14.59 -5.55 8.50
N GLY A 103 -15.25 -4.90 9.47
CA GLY A 103 -15.56 -5.53 10.75
C GLY A 103 -14.30 -5.89 11.55
N LEU A 104 -13.21 -5.17 11.31
CA LEU A 104 -11.93 -5.40 11.96
C LEU A 104 -11.93 -4.72 13.33
N GLU A 105 -11.99 -5.52 14.39
CA GLU A 105 -11.92 -5.02 15.76
C GLU A 105 -10.46 -4.79 16.16
N PHE A 106 -10.23 -3.75 16.97
CA PHE A 106 -8.92 -3.39 17.49
C PHE A 106 -8.99 -3.32 19.00
N THR A 107 -8.06 -3.97 19.68
CA THR A 107 -7.98 -3.99 21.14
C THR A 107 -6.90 -3.01 21.58
N ASP A 108 -7.28 -1.98 22.33
CA ASP A 108 -6.33 -1.07 22.93
C ASP A 108 -5.79 -1.66 24.23
N SER A 109 -4.47 -1.88 24.31
CA SER A 109 -3.78 -2.09 25.59
C SER A 109 -2.82 -0.94 25.88
N ARG A 110 -2.41 -0.78 27.15
CA ARG A 110 -1.52 0.30 27.59
C ARG A 110 -0.13 0.29 26.93
N THR A 111 0.28 -0.84 26.36
CA THR A 111 1.63 -1.04 25.79
C THR A 111 1.62 -1.52 24.34
N GLU A 112 0.51 -2.12 23.86
CA GLU A 112 0.36 -2.65 22.51
C GLU A 112 -1.07 -2.46 21.99
N ARG A 113 -1.24 -2.16 20.70
CA ARG A 113 -2.57 -2.08 20.06
C ARG A 113 -2.80 -3.29 19.16
N VAL A 114 -3.21 -4.41 19.77
CA VAL A 114 -3.35 -5.69 19.07
C VAL A 114 -4.67 -5.71 18.29
N PHE A 115 -4.68 -6.27 17.08
CA PHE A 115 -5.95 -6.51 16.39
C PHE A 115 -6.78 -7.51 17.20
N GLY A 116 -8.03 -7.16 17.45
CA GLY A 116 -8.95 -7.96 18.26
C GLY A 116 -9.50 -9.15 17.48
N LYS A 117 -10.80 -9.38 17.59
CA LYS A 117 -11.48 -10.47 16.88
C LYS A 117 -11.24 -10.37 15.36
N HIS A 118 -11.00 -11.49 14.69
CA HIS A 118 -10.76 -11.60 13.24
C HIS A 118 -9.47 -10.98 12.67
N GLY A 119 -8.54 -10.49 13.49
CA GLY A 119 -7.23 -10.02 13.01
C GLY A 119 -6.44 -11.09 12.24
N ASN A 120 -6.42 -12.33 12.75
CA ASN A 120 -5.79 -13.47 12.07
C ASN A 120 -6.37 -13.69 10.66
N ASP A 121 -7.69 -13.64 10.53
CA ASP A 121 -8.39 -13.87 9.27
C ASP A 121 -7.98 -12.82 8.23
N HIS A 122 -7.91 -11.55 8.64
CA HIS A 122 -7.47 -10.44 7.78
C HIS A 122 -5.99 -10.55 7.39
N THR A 123 -5.13 -11.07 8.26
CA THR A 123 -3.72 -11.33 7.89
C THR A 123 -3.64 -12.23 6.68
N ARG A 124 -4.46 -13.29 6.72
CA ARG A 124 -4.47 -14.35 5.72
C ARG A 124 -5.10 -13.88 4.44
N MET A 125 -6.14 -13.05 4.53
CA MET A 125 -6.68 -12.31 3.39
C MET A 125 -5.59 -11.45 2.72
N LEU A 126 -4.88 -10.62 3.48
CA LEU A 126 -3.80 -9.79 2.93
C LEU A 126 -2.68 -10.63 2.32
N PHE A 127 -2.32 -11.74 2.95
CA PHE A 127 -1.37 -12.70 2.40
C PHE A 127 -1.84 -13.29 1.07
N CYS A 128 -3.10 -13.71 0.97
CA CYS A 128 -3.69 -14.20 -0.29
C CYS A 128 -3.74 -13.11 -1.37
N MET A 129 -3.97 -11.85 -0.97
CA MET A 129 -3.87 -10.71 -1.86
C MET A 129 -2.42 -10.42 -2.32
N GLY A 130 -1.41 -11.11 -1.78
CA GLY A 130 0.01 -10.94 -2.12
C GLY A 130 0.74 -9.89 -1.28
N PHE A 131 0.13 -9.37 -0.22
CA PHE A 131 0.87 -8.59 0.77
C PHE A 131 1.61 -9.54 1.71
N HIS A 132 2.92 -9.65 1.52
CA HIS A 132 3.79 -10.40 2.42
C HIS A 132 4.09 -9.56 3.66
N VAL A 133 3.23 -9.70 4.66
CA VAL A 133 3.30 -8.97 5.93
C VAL A 133 4.27 -9.66 6.90
N ASN A 134 5.08 -8.84 7.61
CA ASN A 134 6.28 -9.27 8.34
C ASN A 134 5.99 -10.27 9.47
N SER A 135 6.56 -11.47 9.38
CA SER A 135 6.31 -12.54 10.34
C SER A 135 7.07 -12.45 11.68
N GLN A 136 7.83 -11.39 11.99
CA GLN A 136 8.58 -11.29 13.27
C GLN A 136 8.71 -9.85 13.82
N TYR A 137 8.83 -9.72 15.15
CA TYR A 137 8.71 -8.48 15.93
C TYR A 137 10.03 -7.71 16.18
N THR A 138 11.06 -7.89 15.34
CA THR A 138 12.40 -7.34 15.61
C THR A 138 12.79 -6.23 14.63
N ALA A 139 13.77 -5.39 14.99
CA ALA A 139 14.39 -4.44 14.04
C ALA A 139 15.01 -5.16 12.82
N HIS A 140 15.39 -6.43 12.98
CA HIS A 140 15.77 -7.34 11.89
C HIS A 140 14.60 -7.64 10.95
N ALA A 141 13.36 -7.56 11.42
CA ALA A 141 12.18 -7.83 10.62
C ALA A 141 11.78 -6.69 9.65
N ARG A 142 12.18 -5.45 9.94
CA ARG A 142 12.16 -4.37 8.93
C ARG A 142 13.07 -4.71 7.74
N ALA A 143 14.08 -5.54 7.97
CA ALA A 143 14.93 -6.09 6.92
C ALA A 143 14.29 -7.30 6.21
N THR A 144 13.22 -7.95 6.71
CA THR A 144 12.64 -9.13 6.06
C THR A 144 12.02 -8.81 4.70
N LYS A 145 11.37 -7.64 4.49
CA LYS A 145 10.90 -7.27 3.13
C LYS A 145 12.04 -7.20 2.13
N ALA A 146 13.14 -6.60 2.55
CA ALA A 146 14.32 -6.41 1.73
C ALA A 146 15.09 -7.72 1.53
N VAL A 147 15.06 -8.62 2.53
CA VAL A 147 15.60 -9.99 2.46
C VAL A 147 14.71 -10.93 1.63
N LEU A 148 13.39 -10.74 1.62
CA LEU A 148 12.42 -11.52 0.84
C LEU A 148 12.23 -10.99 -0.59
N GLY A 149 12.65 -9.76 -0.88
CA GLY A 149 12.47 -9.12 -2.18
C GLY A 149 11.01 -8.94 -2.60
N SER A 150 10.12 -8.77 -1.63
CA SER A 150 8.67 -8.74 -1.87
C SER A 150 8.27 -7.49 -2.66
N SER A 151 7.70 -7.71 -3.84
CA SER A 151 7.18 -6.67 -4.74
C SER A 151 5.79 -6.19 -4.29
N LEU A 152 5.26 -5.15 -4.92
CA LEU A 152 3.83 -4.88 -4.82
C LEU A 152 3.02 -6.07 -5.35
N PRO A 153 1.83 -6.35 -4.79
CA PRO A 153 0.97 -7.42 -5.26
C PRO A 153 0.67 -7.38 -6.76
N ALA A 154 0.64 -8.57 -7.39
CA ALA A 154 0.38 -8.71 -8.82
C ALA A 154 -0.99 -8.16 -9.26
N TYR A 155 -2.00 -8.19 -8.37
CA TYR A 155 -3.31 -7.61 -8.66
C TYR A 155 -3.28 -6.08 -8.77
N LEU A 156 -2.25 -5.40 -8.25
CA LEU A 156 -2.05 -3.96 -8.44
C LEU A 156 -1.23 -3.68 -9.70
N THR A 157 -0.11 -4.39 -9.87
CA THR A 157 0.87 -4.12 -10.92
C THR A 157 0.42 -4.61 -12.29
N GLY A 158 -0.16 -5.81 -12.38
CA GLY A 158 -0.61 -6.40 -13.65
C GLY A 158 -1.64 -5.54 -14.40
N PRO A 159 -2.70 -5.03 -13.74
CA PRO A 159 -3.64 -4.11 -14.38
C PRO A 159 -3.03 -2.76 -14.76
N LEU A 160 -2.06 -2.26 -14.00
CA LEU A 160 -1.35 -1.02 -14.31
C LEU A 160 -0.57 -1.15 -15.63
N GLU A 161 0.19 -2.24 -15.80
CA GLU A 161 0.99 -2.52 -17.00
C GLU A 161 0.14 -2.59 -18.27
N ARG A 162 -1.09 -3.09 -18.17
CA ARG A 162 -2.02 -3.23 -19.30
C ARG A 162 -3.13 -2.17 -19.33
N PHE A 163 -2.99 -1.10 -18.55
CA PHE A 163 -4.07 -0.12 -18.30
C PHE A 163 -4.78 0.36 -19.58
N LYS A 164 -4.02 0.72 -20.61
CA LYS A 164 -4.56 1.23 -21.89
C LYS A 164 -5.45 0.23 -22.64
N ARG A 165 -5.33 -1.07 -22.33
CA ARG A 165 -6.12 -2.17 -22.93
C ARG A 165 -7.33 -2.56 -22.09
N LEU A 166 -7.49 -1.98 -20.90
CA LEU A 166 -8.64 -2.25 -20.04
C LEU A 166 -9.87 -1.47 -20.53
N GLU A 167 -11.05 -2.02 -20.29
CA GLU A 167 -12.31 -1.31 -20.52
C GLU A 167 -12.45 -0.07 -19.62
N PRO A 168 -13.27 0.94 -20.00
CA PRO A 168 -13.39 2.19 -19.26
C PRO A 168 -13.73 2.05 -17.77
N ASN A 169 -14.63 1.13 -17.41
CA ASN A 169 -15.00 0.89 -16.01
C ASN A 169 -13.83 0.27 -15.22
N SER A 170 -13.11 -0.67 -15.83
CA SER A 170 -11.90 -1.26 -15.29
C SER A 170 -10.79 -0.21 -15.10
N GLN A 171 -10.61 0.67 -16.08
CA GLN A 171 -9.69 1.82 -15.98
C GLN A 171 -10.04 2.74 -14.81
N LYS A 172 -11.32 3.12 -14.67
CA LYS A 172 -11.79 3.93 -13.55
C LYS A 172 -11.50 3.26 -12.21
N ARG A 173 -11.71 1.94 -12.13
CA ARG A 173 -11.44 1.15 -10.91
C ARG A 173 -9.96 1.11 -10.57
N ILE A 174 -9.09 0.88 -11.54
CA ILE A 174 -7.63 0.86 -11.35
C ILE A 174 -7.09 2.24 -10.97
N LYS A 175 -7.60 3.32 -11.57
CA LYS A 175 -7.24 4.68 -11.16
C LYS A 175 -7.57 4.93 -9.70
N ARG A 176 -8.76 4.51 -9.24
CA ARG A 176 -9.15 4.65 -7.83
C ARG A 176 -8.21 3.88 -6.91
N LEU A 177 -7.96 2.60 -7.20
CA LEU A 177 -7.05 1.76 -6.42
C LEU A 177 -5.65 2.35 -6.31
N TRP A 178 -5.07 2.79 -7.43
CA TRP A 178 -3.74 3.40 -7.41
C TRP A 178 -3.71 4.76 -6.74
N GLY A 179 -4.80 5.53 -6.79
CA GLY A 179 -4.93 6.77 -6.01
C GLY A 179 -4.81 6.50 -4.52
N ASP A 180 -5.52 5.47 -4.03
CA ASP A 180 -5.48 5.04 -2.63
C ASP A 180 -4.09 4.50 -2.23
N VAL A 181 -3.46 3.69 -3.10
CA VAL A 181 -2.09 3.17 -2.89
C VAL A 181 -1.08 4.31 -2.80
N LEU A 182 -1.13 5.27 -3.73
CA LEU A 182 -0.22 6.41 -3.74
C LEU A 182 -0.45 7.29 -2.52
N ASN A 183 -1.70 7.55 -2.13
CA ASN A 183 -2.01 8.27 -0.91
C ASN A 183 -1.38 7.62 0.32
N ALA A 184 -1.57 6.30 0.50
CA ALA A 184 -0.94 5.57 1.59
C ALA A 184 0.60 5.62 1.53
N TRP A 185 1.17 5.60 0.33
CA TRP A 185 2.63 5.66 0.14
C TRP A 185 3.20 7.03 0.51
N PHE A 186 2.62 8.12 0.01
CA PHE A 186 2.97 9.48 0.42
C PHE A 186 2.79 9.63 1.94
N ASP A 187 1.63 9.23 2.45
CA ASP A 187 1.33 9.35 3.87
C ASP A 187 2.33 8.63 4.78
N THR A 188 2.86 7.49 4.35
CA THR A 188 3.75 6.68 5.21
C THR A 188 5.25 6.85 4.92
N ARG A 189 5.62 7.38 3.75
CA ARG A 189 7.02 7.41 3.27
C ARG A 189 7.50 8.75 2.76
N SER A 190 6.65 9.79 2.71
CA SER A 190 7.10 11.12 2.33
C SER A 190 7.85 11.82 3.46
N GLY A 191 8.75 12.72 3.08
CA GLY A 191 9.39 13.68 3.98
C GLY A 191 9.85 14.92 3.22
N ALA A 192 10.24 15.95 3.97
CA ALA A 192 10.93 17.12 3.44
C ALA A 192 12.45 16.95 3.58
N ASP A 193 13.22 17.46 2.63
CA ASP A 193 14.68 17.60 2.78
C ASP A 193 15.05 19.08 2.63
N GLU A 194 14.91 19.80 3.75
CA GLU A 194 15.17 21.23 3.84
C GLU A 194 16.61 21.60 3.48
N LYS A 195 17.57 20.69 3.73
CA LYS A 195 19.00 20.94 3.47
C LYS A 195 19.34 21.00 1.99
N ARG A 196 18.51 20.41 1.13
CA ARG A 196 18.68 20.41 -0.33
C ARG A 196 17.72 21.39 -1.03
N GLY A 197 16.94 22.18 -0.28
CA GLY A 197 15.88 23.02 -0.86
C GLY A 197 14.75 22.19 -1.51
N ILE A 198 14.57 20.93 -1.08
CA ILE A 198 13.66 19.98 -1.72
C ILE A 198 12.30 20.03 -1.03
N ALA A 199 11.27 20.30 -1.84
CA ALA A 199 9.88 20.41 -1.43
C ALA A 199 9.28 19.09 -0.92
N CYS A 200 9.61 17.96 -1.56
CA CYS A 200 9.13 16.64 -1.16
C CYS A 200 10.03 15.52 -1.70
N GLN A 201 10.29 14.52 -0.87
CA GLN A 201 10.88 13.24 -1.26
C GLN A 201 9.98 12.10 -0.80
N VAL A 202 9.91 11.03 -1.59
CA VAL A 202 9.23 9.79 -1.20
C VAL A 202 10.23 8.66 -1.16
N HIS A 203 10.35 8.01 0.00
CA HIS A 203 11.24 6.87 0.17
C HIS A 203 10.60 5.60 -0.41
N LEU A 204 11.27 4.98 -1.39
CA LEU A 204 10.87 3.68 -1.91
C LEU A 204 11.16 2.59 -0.88
N MET A 205 10.56 1.42 -1.08
CA MET A 205 10.74 0.33 -0.15
C MET A 205 12.09 -0.35 -0.40
N PRO A 206 12.83 -0.76 0.63
CA PRO A 206 14.13 -1.39 0.41
C PRO A 206 14.00 -2.72 -0.33
N GLN A 207 14.92 -2.99 -1.26
CA GLN A 207 14.93 -4.17 -2.12
C GLN A 207 16.27 -4.92 -2.01
N PRO A 208 16.33 -6.22 -2.34
CA PRO A 208 17.59 -6.99 -2.27
C PRO A 208 18.57 -6.58 -3.39
N ASP A 209 18.06 -6.08 -4.51
CA ASP A 209 18.86 -5.74 -5.69
C ASP A 209 18.30 -4.50 -6.42
N GLU A 210 19.12 -3.90 -7.28
CA GLU A 210 18.78 -2.69 -8.04
C GLU A 210 17.70 -2.93 -9.09
N GLU A 211 17.62 -4.14 -9.67
CA GLU A 211 16.63 -4.45 -10.70
C GLU A 211 15.21 -4.38 -10.12
N ARG A 212 15.01 -5.01 -8.96
CA ARG A 212 13.76 -4.93 -8.21
C ARG A 212 13.45 -3.52 -7.73
N MET A 213 14.47 -2.77 -7.32
CA MET A 213 14.29 -1.35 -6.96
C MET A 213 13.79 -0.53 -8.15
N LYS A 214 14.42 -0.68 -9.32
CA LYS A 214 13.99 -0.01 -10.56
C LYS A 214 12.57 -0.42 -10.95
N LYS A 215 12.24 -1.70 -10.81
CA LYS A 215 10.89 -2.21 -11.10
C LYS A 215 9.82 -1.62 -10.17
N GLU A 216 10.07 -1.57 -8.85
CA GLU A 216 9.15 -0.95 -7.90
C GLU A 216 9.01 0.56 -8.15
N ALA A 217 10.11 1.25 -8.41
CA ALA A 217 10.12 2.66 -8.77
C ALA A 217 9.31 2.93 -10.06
N GLY A 218 9.47 2.06 -11.06
CA GLY A 218 8.74 2.14 -12.32
C GLY A 218 7.23 2.02 -12.13
N TYR A 219 6.75 1.13 -11.25
CA TYR A 219 5.33 1.07 -10.91
C TYR A 219 4.83 2.35 -10.24
N PHE A 220 5.60 2.90 -9.31
CA PHE A 220 5.27 4.15 -8.64
C PHE A 220 5.17 5.31 -9.65
N ILE A 221 6.19 5.48 -10.50
CA ILE A 221 6.23 6.52 -11.54
C ILE A 221 5.09 6.35 -12.54
N ALA A 222 4.84 5.12 -13.01
CA ALA A 222 3.74 4.83 -13.91
C ALA A 222 2.37 5.17 -13.30
N ALA A 223 2.18 4.90 -12.01
CA ALA A 223 0.95 5.25 -11.30
C ALA A 223 0.79 6.78 -11.15
N ILE A 224 1.87 7.51 -10.85
CA ILE A 224 1.84 8.98 -10.83
C ILE A 224 1.47 9.52 -12.19
N ASN A 225 2.18 9.13 -13.26
CA ASN A 225 1.92 9.62 -14.61
C ASN A 225 0.53 9.23 -15.13
N LEU A 226 -0.05 8.14 -14.60
CA LEU A 226 -1.42 7.74 -14.90
C LEU A 226 -2.48 8.65 -14.24
N LEU A 227 -2.25 9.06 -13.00
CA LEU A 227 -3.22 9.83 -12.20
C LEU A 227 -3.02 11.34 -12.30
N TYR A 228 -1.77 11.76 -12.46
CA TYR A 228 -1.30 13.14 -12.42
C TYR A 228 -0.36 13.36 -13.61
N PRO A 229 -0.88 13.33 -14.86
CA PRO A 229 -0.05 13.41 -16.07
C PRO A 229 0.80 14.69 -16.13
N ASP A 230 0.32 15.78 -15.52
CA ASP A 230 0.98 17.09 -15.50
C ASP A 230 2.16 17.16 -14.50
N VAL A 231 2.34 16.14 -13.66
CA VAL A 231 3.47 16.08 -12.72
C VAL A 231 4.79 15.85 -13.46
N GLY A 232 4.79 15.04 -14.54
CA GLY A 232 5.95 14.90 -15.41
C GLY A 232 7.20 14.33 -14.75
N ILE A 233 7.08 13.22 -14.00
CA ILE A 233 8.23 12.53 -13.41
C ILE A 233 8.72 11.37 -14.26
N ASP A 234 10.02 11.10 -14.22
CA ASP A 234 10.67 10.02 -14.96
C ASP A 234 11.66 9.24 -14.07
N GLU A 235 12.31 8.23 -14.65
CA GLU A 235 13.25 7.37 -13.94
C GLU A 235 14.49 8.10 -13.43
N LYS A 236 14.84 9.28 -13.98
CA LYS A 236 15.97 10.09 -13.51
C LYS A 236 15.68 10.74 -12.16
N SER A 237 14.42 10.84 -11.77
CA SER A 237 14.01 11.28 -10.43
C SER A 237 14.35 10.26 -9.34
N ILE A 238 14.75 9.03 -9.69
CA ILE A 238 15.13 7.98 -8.75
C ILE A 238 16.57 8.21 -8.28
N ILE A 239 16.75 8.41 -6.98
CA ILE A 239 18.07 8.52 -6.35
C ILE A 239 18.32 7.30 -5.49
N PHE A 240 19.30 6.50 -5.91
CA PHE A 240 19.83 5.39 -5.14
C PHE A 240 20.67 5.92 -3.97
N GLN A 241 20.43 5.38 -2.78
CA GLN A 241 21.18 5.71 -1.59
C GLN A 241 22.32 4.70 -1.41
N ASP A 242 23.52 5.18 -1.09
CA ASP A 242 24.69 4.36 -0.78
C ASP A 242 24.47 3.51 0.48
N ALA A 243 23.86 2.34 0.31
CA ALA A 243 23.65 1.37 1.38
C ALA A 243 24.93 0.56 1.70
N GLN A 244 25.89 0.53 0.76
CA GLN A 244 27.10 -0.28 0.85
C GLN A 244 28.10 0.20 1.91
N LYS A 245 28.10 1.48 2.31
CA LYS A 245 29.07 2.02 3.28
C LYS A 245 28.95 1.47 4.70
N LYS A 246 27.93 0.64 5.01
CA LYS A 246 27.71 0.04 6.34
C LYS A 246 27.41 -1.47 6.31
N GLY A 247 27.83 -2.19 5.27
CA GLY A 247 27.60 -3.64 5.17
C GLY A 247 26.13 -4.05 5.01
N GLY A 248 25.29 -3.15 4.49
CA GLY A 248 23.87 -3.43 4.23
C GLY A 248 23.69 -4.36 3.03
N LYS A 249 22.82 -5.37 3.17
CA LYS A 249 22.47 -6.34 2.11
C LYS A 249 21.39 -5.85 1.12
N ASN A 250 20.86 -4.64 1.32
CA ASN A 250 19.68 -4.13 0.62
C ASN A 250 19.97 -2.81 -0.08
N VAL A 251 19.32 -2.60 -1.21
CA VAL A 251 19.26 -1.36 -1.99
C VAL A 251 18.16 -0.46 -1.44
N TYR A 252 18.48 0.81 -1.27
CA TYR A 252 17.55 1.86 -0.86
C TYR A 252 17.51 2.93 -1.94
N ALA A 253 16.32 3.47 -2.22
CA ALA A 253 16.16 4.59 -3.13
C ALA A 253 15.01 5.48 -2.68
N LEU A 254 14.99 6.69 -3.21
CA LEU A 254 13.92 7.65 -3.05
C LEU A 254 13.62 8.32 -4.39
N ILE A 255 12.45 8.93 -4.49
CA ILE A 255 12.07 9.77 -5.63
C ILE A 255 12.01 11.20 -5.14
N TYR A 256 12.72 12.08 -5.85
CA TYR A 256 12.64 13.53 -5.62
C TYR A 256 11.62 14.17 -6.52
N PHE A 257 10.86 15.09 -5.93
CA PHE A 257 9.92 15.94 -6.66
C PHE A 257 10.46 17.37 -6.68
N THR A 258 10.63 17.90 -7.89
CA THR A 258 10.98 19.31 -8.10
C THR A 258 9.80 20.21 -7.76
N PRO A 259 10.02 21.53 -7.58
CA PRO A 259 8.93 22.48 -7.41
C PRO A 259 7.87 22.39 -8.53
N GLU A 260 8.27 22.15 -9.77
CA GLU A 260 7.36 21.98 -10.91
C GLU A 260 6.51 20.73 -10.77
N ASN A 261 7.11 19.59 -10.37
CA ASN A 261 6.35 18.37 -10.09
C ASN A 261 5.30 18.62 -8.99
N MET A 262 5.69 19.36 -7.95
CA MET A 262 4.82 19.71 -6.83
C MET A 262 3.67 20.63 -7.25
N LEU A 263 3.92 21.60 -8.13
CA LEU A 263 2.86 22.43 -8.72
C LEU A 263 1.86 21.58 -9.51
N GLY A 264 2.34 20.60 -10.28
CA GLY A 264 1.49 19.64 -11.00
C GLY A 264 0.56 18.87 -10.06
N PHE A 265 1.06 18.42 -8.90
CA PHE A 265 0.20 17.82 -7.87
C PHE A 265 -0.82 18.83 -7.33
N MET A 266 -0.40 20.04 -6.94
CA MET A 266 -1.29 21.01 -6.30
C MET A 266 -2.47 21.44 -7.18
N GLN A 267 -2.29 21.41 -8.51
CA GLN A 267 -3.36 21.71 -9.47
C GLN A 267 -4.38 20.58 -9.61
N HIS A 268 -4.06 19.35 -9.17
CA HIS A 268 -4.96 18.21 -9.31
C HIS A 268 -5.95 18.10 -8.12
N PRO A 269 -7.27 17.97 -8.36
CA PRO A 269 -8.30 17.92 -7.30
C PRO A 269 -8.22 16.74 -6.34
N SER A 270 -7.54 15.65 -6.72
CA SER A 270 -7.34 14.46 -5.89
C SER A 270 -5.89 14.28 -5.40
N ALA A 271 -5.07 15.32 -5.44
CA ALA A 271 -3.68 15.23 -5.02
C ALA A 271 -3.53 14.68 -3.58
N PRO A 272 -2.48 13.91 -3.29
CA PRO A 272 -2.32 13.27 -1.99
C PRO A 272 -2.44 14.23 -0.82
N VAL A 273 -3.25 13.86 0.17
CA VAL A 273 -3.65 14.68 1.31
C VAL A 273 -2.44 15.21 2.08
N ARG A 274 -1.36 14.42 2.21
CA ARG A 274 -0.14 14.86 2.90
C ARG A 274 0.62 15.99 2.18
N LEU A 275 0.51 16.08 0.85
CA LEU A 275 1.02 17.22 0.07
C LEU A 275 0.15 18.49 0.25
N ARG A 276 -1.06 18.36 0.80
CA ARG A 276 -1.99 19.46 1.07
C ARG A 276 -1.98 19.93 2.52
N TYR A 277 -1.73 19.02 3.47
CA TYR A 277 -1.90 19.25 4.91
C TYR A 277 -0.61 19.56 5.68
N GLU A 278 0.57 19.20 5.16
CA GLU A 278 1.79 19.83 5.66
C GLU A 278 1.86 21.25 5.09
N ARG A 279 1.20 22.18 5.80
CA ARG A 279 1.72 23.54 6.02
C ARG A 279 3.10 23.41 6.65
N ASN A 280 4.07 22.90 5.89
CA ASN A 280 5.47 23.00 6.22
C ASN A 280 5.84 24.47 6.01
N PRO A 281 6.44 25.15 7.00
CA PRO A 281 6.81 26.57 6.91
C PRO A 281 7.82 26.89 5.79
N VAL A 282 8.23 25.91 4.98
CA VAL A 282 9.03 26.08 3.76
C VAL A 282 8.17 26.53 2.56
N PHE A 283 6.84 26.41 2.65
CA PHE A 283 5.90 26.97 1.67
C PHE A 283 5.28 28.31 2.13
N SER A 284 6.00 29.10 2.94
CA SER A 284 5.79 30.54 2.92
C SER A 284 6.30 31.09 1.59
N PHE A 285 5.49 30.96 0.53
CA PHE A 285 5.48 32.00 -0.48
C PHE A 285 5.03 33.29 0.22
N GLU A 286 5.98 34.01 0.81
CA GLU A 286 5.85 35.46 0.95
C GLU A 286 5.76 36.03 -0.46
N GLY A 287 4.53 36.05 -0.96
CA GLY A 287 4.19 36.43 -2.31
C GLY A 287 2.78 36.99 -2.30
N ARG A 288 2.67 38.18 -1.72
CA ARG A 288 1.64 39.20 -1.98
C ARG A 288 0.71 38.83 -3.13
N TRP A 289 -0.54 38.52 -2.79
CA TRP A 289 -1.65 38.77 -3.70
C TRP A 289 -2.16 40.19 -3.41
N LYS A 290 -1.57 41.16 -4.12
CA LYS A 290 -2.28 42.29 -4.71
C LYS A 290 -2.13 42.15 -6.22
#